data_AF-A0A2M4AT93-F1
#
_entry.id   AF-A0A2M4AT93-F1
#
_cell.length_a   1.000
_cell.length_b   1.000
_cell.length_c   1.000
_cell.angle_alpha   90.00
_cell.angle_beta   90.00
_cell.angle_gamma   90.00
#
_symmetry.space_group_name_H-M   'P 1'
#
loop_
_entity.id
_entity.type
_entity.pdbx_description
1 polymer ?
#
loop_
_entity_poly.entity_id
_entity_poly.type
_entity_poly.pdbx_seq_one_letter_code
_entity_poly.pdbx_strand_id
1 'polypeptide(L)'
;MLRNVAVSAFRRSVLPRVAFRPVPAGTNTIPAGRASARSFSTILRNNEPTLRSAIVGVHSSKPSQSLGLLDAVRACPQLQTQPCRTVIKFSMRKGKRKTVKAVVKRFKRLDWGGWIRTLSGRHKKLWRKKANRKRRLRQHVLVNATQATLLDKMVTKYWKRPRHYINDPYTPYHTREEFVHTRRRALK
;
A
#
# COMPACT_ATOMS: atom_id res chain seq x y z
N MET A 1 77.96 -38.88 13.11
CA MET A 1 77.14 -39.78 12.27
C MET A 1 75.69 -39.27 12.30
N LEU A 2 75.10 -39.04 11.11
CA LEU A 2 73.66 -39.07 10.75
C LEU A 2 72.68 -38.20 11.60
N ARG A 3 72.31 -36.99 11.13
CA ARG A 3 71.11 -36.62 10.31
C ARG A 3 69.73 -36.98 10.89
N ASN A 4 68.91 -35.95 11.13
CA ASN A 4 67.45 -35.83 10.87
C ASN A 4 66.99 -34.49 11.49
N VAL A 5 66.50 -33.42 10.83
CA VAL A 5 65.58 -33.17 9.70
C VAL A 5 64.15 -33.71 9.92
N ALA A 6 63.27 -32.84 10.41
CA ALA A 6 61.82 -32.75 10.12
C ALA A 6 61.28 -31.46 10.78
N VAL A 7 61.23 -30.33 10.07
CA VAL A 7 60.12 -29.83 9.24
C VAL A 7 58.93 -29.29 10.04
N SER A 8 58.77 -27.98 9.92
CA SER A 8 57.69 -27.12 10.38
C SER A 8 56.31 -27.51 9.82
N ALA A 9 55.27 -27.45 10.64
CA ALA A 9 53.88 -27.47 10.20
C ALA A 9 53.10 -26.29 10.78
N PHE A 10 53.14 -25.16 10.06
CA PHE A 10 52.26 -24.01 10.27
C PHE A 10 50.84 -24.41 9.83
N ARG A 11 49.94 -24.73 10.78
CA ARG A 11 48.51 -24.89 10.48
C ARG A 11 47.90 -23.52 10.17
N ARG A 12 47.94 -23.10 8.90
CA ARG A 12 47.06 -22.06 8.38
C ARG A 12 45.65 -22.63 8.27
N SER A 13 44.76 -22.24 9.18
CA SER A 13 43.32 -22.48 9.05
C SER A 13 42.75 -21.59 7.94
N VAL A 14 42.61 -22.14 6.74
CA VAL A 14 41.87 -21.51 5.65
C VAL A 14 40.38 -21.77 5.89
N LEU A 15 39.61 -20.72 6.17
CA LEU A 15 38.14 -20.79 6.19
C LEU A 15 37.63 -21.04 4.75
N PRO A 16 36.63 -21.91 4.53
CA PRO A 16 36.07 -22.11 3.21
C PRO A 16 35.29 -20.87 2.77
N ARG A 17 35.76 -20.26 1.68
CA ARG A 17 35.10 -19.17 0.96
C ARG A 17 33.79 -19.69 0.36
N VAL A 18 32.65 -19.26 0.91
CA VAL A 18 31.34 -19.55 0.33
C VAL A 18 31.25 -18.85 -1.03
N ALA A 19 31.35 -19.63 -2.11
CA ALA A 19 31.15 -19.16 -3.47
C ALA A 19 29.65 -19.08 -3.75
N PHE A 20 29.13 -17.85 -3.90
CA PHE A 20 27.80 -17.62 -4.46
C PHE A 20 27.84 -17.96 -5.96
N ARG A 21 27.14 -19.03 -6.36
CA ARG A 21 26.86 -19.29 -7.77
C ARG A 21 25.71 -18.37 -8.22
N PRO A 22 25.87 -17.54 -9.26
CA PRO A 22 24.75 -16.86 -9.90
C PRO A 22 23.86 -17.89 -10.59
N VAL A 23 22.55 -17.81 -10.36
CA VAL A 23 21.55 -18.55 -11.14
C VAL A 23 21.41 -17.86 -12.51
N PRO A 24 21.40 -18.60 -13.63
CA PRO A 24 21.26 -17.99 -14.95
C PRO A 24 19.89 -17.34 -15.12
N ALA A 25 19.89 -16.13 -15.69
CA ALA A 25 18.70 -15.41 -16.07
C ALA A 25 17.96 -16.16 -17.19
N GLY A 26 16.77 -16.68 -16.88
CA GLY A 26 15.86 -17.19 -17.89
C GLY A 26 15.38 -16.04 -18.78
N THR A 27 15.75 -16.10 -20.05
CA THR A 27 15.24 -15.24 -21.11
C THR A 27 13.79 -15.61 -21.40
N ASN A 28 12.85 -14.92 -20.74
CA ASN A 28 11.47 -14.90 -21.20
C ASN A 28 11.37 -13.85 -22.32
N THR A 29 11.51 -14.33 -23.56
CA THR A 29 11.04 -13.64 -24.76
C THR A 29 9.52 -13.49 -24.67
N ILE A 30 9.06 -12.31 -24.24
CA ILE A 30 7.65 -11.91 -24.31
C ILE A 30 7.44 -11.33 -25.72
N PRO A 31 6.50 -11.84 -26.53
CA PRO A 31 6.20 -11.26 -27.83
C PRO A 31 5.66 -9.84 -27.65
N ALA A 32 6.31 -8.89 -28.30
CA ALA A 32 5.83 -7.54 -28.49
C ALA A 32 4.52 -7.58 -29.29
N GLY A 33 3.44 -7.08 -28.70
CA GLY A 33 2.15 -7.04 -29.38
C GLY A 33 1.10 -6.26 -28.60
N ARG A 34 0.93 -4.99 -28.97
CA ARG A 34 -0.07 -4.00 -28.54
C ARG A 34 0.14 -3.36 -27.17
N ALA A 35 0.99 -2.33 -27.19
CA ALA A 35 0.84 -1.17 -26.34
C ALA A 35 -0.59 -0.60 -26.49
N SER A 36 -1.47 -0.89 -25.53
CA SER A 36 -2.65 -0.05 -25.31
C SER A 36 -2.19 1.20 -24.58
N ALA A 37 -1.66 2.14 -25.36
CA ALA A 37 -1.46 3.51 -24.93
C ALA A 37 -2.80 4.03 -24.40
N ARG A 38 -2.75 4.65 -23.22
CA ARG A 38 -3.84 5.44 -22.67
C ARG A 38 -4.05 6.65 -23.58
N SER A 39 -4.82 6.46 -24.66
CA SER A 39 -5.23 7.56 -25.52
C SER A 39 -6.48 8.21 -24.97
N PHE A 40 -6.34 9.51 -24.77
CA PHE A 40 -7.42 10.45 -24.53
C PHE A 40 -8.43 10.41 -25.68
N SER A 41 -9.68 10.75 -25.34
CA SER A 41 -10.86 10.92 -26.19
C SER A 41 -10.59 11.28 -27.65
N THR A 42 -11.15 10.48 -28.57
CA THR A 42 -11.47 10.95 -29.92
C THR A 42 -12.96 10.79 -30.17
N ILE A 43 -13.59 11.94 -30.34
CA ILE A 43 -14.97 12.14 -30.77
C ILE A 43 -15.02 11.97 -32.29
N LEU A 44 -16.06 11.25 -32.75
CA LEU A 44 -16.62 11.14 -34.11
C LEU A 44 -15.73 10.56 -35.23
N ARG A 45 -16.25 9.52 -35.89
CA ARG A 45 -16.83 9.64 -37.24
C ARG A 45 -17.50 8.33 -37.66
N ASN A 46 -18.73 8.48 -38.15
CA ASN A 46 -19.46 7.47 -38.90
C ASN A 46 -18.62 7.00 -40.09
N ASN A 47 -18.64 5.68 -40.35
CA ASN A 47 -18.75 5.09 -41.67
C ASN A 47 -18.73 3.56 -41.54
N GLU A 48 -19.85 2.91 -41.85
CA GLU A 48 -19.86 1.57 -42.45
C GLU A 48 -20.98 1.56 -43.50
N PRO A 49 -20.69 1.17 -44.75
CA PRO A 49 -21.66 1.09 -45.81
C PRO A 49 -22.27 -0.32 -45.93
N THR A 50 -23.41 -0.36 -46.61
CA THR A 50 -23.96 -1.50 -47.35
C THR A 50 -24.92 -2.43 -46.61
N LEU A 51 -26.19 -2.11 -46.89
CA LEU A 51 -27.40 -2.91 -46.75
C LEU A 51 -27.26 -4.32 -47.35
N ARG A 52 -27.57 -5.34 -46.56
CA ARG A 52 -28.26 -6.54 -47.06
C ARG A 52 -29.41 -6.87 -46.11
N SER A 53 -30.54 -6.26 -46.40
CA SER A 53 -31.86 -6.56 -45.84
C SER A 53 -32.41 -7.83 -46.49
N ALA A 54 -32.63 -8.87 -45.69
CA ALA A 54 -33.65 -9.87 -45.97
C ALA A 54 -34.90 -9.47 -45.17
N ILE A 55 -35.93 -9.02 -45.90
CA ILE A 55 -37.25 -8.66 -45.38
C ILE A 55 -38.04 -9.96 -45.26
N VAL A 56 -38.53 -10.32 -44.07
CA VAL A 56 -39.92 -10.75 -43.79
C VAL A 56 -40.12 -10.71 -42.27
N GLY A 57 -41.16 -10.02 -41.79
CA GLY A 57 -41.66 -10.21 -40.42
C GLY A 57 -42.13 -8.93 -39.74
N VAL A 58 -43.37 -8.53 -40.04
CA VAL A 58 -44.13 -7.48 -39.38
C VAL A 58 -44.11 -7.65 -37.86
N HIS A 59 -43.44 -6.74 -37.15
CA HIS A 59 -43.73 -6.48 -35.74
C HIS A 59 -43.74 -4.98 -35.50
N SER A 60 -44.94 -4.51 -35.14
CA SER A 60 -45.32 -3.18 -34.66
C SER A 60 -44.15 -2.36 -34.10
N SER A 61 -43.89 -1.22 -34.75
CA SER A 61 -43.03 -0.14 -34.26
C SER A 61 -43.60 0.42 -32.97
N LYS A 62 -43.15 -0.12 -31.82
CA LYS A 62 -43.28 0.58 -30.55
C LYS A 62 -42.36 1.80 -30.63
N PRO A 63 -42.85 3.02 -30.35
CA PRO A 63 -41.98 4.18 -30.29
C PRO A 63 -40.89 3.88 -29.27
N SER A 64 -39.64 4.03 -29.72
CA SER A 64 -38.45 4.03 -28.86
C SER A 64 -38.70 5.06 -27.76
N GLN A 65 -39.19 4.58 -26.62
CA GLN A 65 -39.35 5.42 -25.44
C GLN A 65 -37.94 5.90 -25.14
N SER A 66 -37.71 7.20 -25.30
CA SER A 66 -36.48 7.84 -24.88
C SER A 66 -36.29 7.46 -23.42
N LEU A 67 -35.32 6.57 -23.17
CA LEU A 67 -34.96 6.17 -21.82
C LEU A 67 -34.78 7.45 -21.03
N GLY A 68 -35.66 7.67 -20.05
CA GLY A 68 -35.61 8.86 -19.24
C GLY A 68 -34.21 8.95 -18.65
N LEU A 69 -33.69 10.17 -18.48
CA LEU A 69 -32.36 10.39 -17.92
C LEU A 69 -32.17 9.66 -16.57
N LEU A 70 -33.27 9.42 -15.84
CA LEU A 70 -33.31 8.65 -14.60
C LEU A 70 -33.17 7.12 -14.79
N ASP A 71 -33.63 6.56 -15.90
CA ASP A 71 -33.46 5.13 -16.23
C ASP A 71 -32.01 4.81 -16.63
N ALA A 72 -31.33 5.75 -17.28
CA ALA A 72 -29.91 5.63 -17.61
C ALA A 72 -29.01 5.57 -16.36
N VAL A 73 -29.35 6.29 -15.29
CA VAL A 73 -28.63 6.24 -14.00
C VAL A 73 -28.82 4.88 -13.32
N ARG A 74 -29.98 4.22 -13.53
CA ARG A 74 -30.27 2.90 -12.98
C ARG A 74 -29.54 1.77 -13.73
N ALA A 75 -29.30 1.94 -15.03
CA ALA A 75 -28.60 0.99 -15.88
C ALA A 75 -27.07 1.00 -15.71
N CYS A 76 -26.50 2.07 -15.15
CA CYS A 76 -25.04 2.21 -15.00
C CYS A 76 -24.58 1.93 -13.55
N PRO A 77 -24.00 0.76 -13.25
CA PRO A 77 -23.56 0.41 -11.90
C PRO A 77 -22.45 1.33 -11.36
N GLN A 78 -21.71 2.01 -12.24
CA GLN A 78 -20.73 3.03 -11.84
C GLN A 78 -21.37 4.27 -11.18
N LEU A 79 -22.60 4.63 -11.54
CA LEU A 79 -23.31 5.80 -10.98
C LEU A 79 -24.07 5.47 -9.70
N GLN A 80 -24.40 4.19 -9.46
CA GLN A 80 -24.99 3.71 -8.22
C GLN A 80 -23.96 3.47 -7.11
N THR A 81 -22.68 3.38 -7.46
CA THR A 81 -21.62 3.20 -6.48
C THR A 81 -21.45 4.50 -5.71
N GLN A 82 -22.09 4.59 -4.55
CA GLN A 82 -21.88 5.68 -3.61
C GLN A 82 -20.38 5.91 -3.47
N PRO A 83 -19.86 7.12 -3.77
CA PRO A 83 -18.44 7.37 -3.67
C PRO A 83 -18.04 7.15 -2.22
N CYS A 84 -17.32 6.06 -1.97
CA CYS A 84 -16.65 5.76 -0.70
C CYS A 84 -15.54 6.80 -0.51
N ARG A 85 -15.91 8.05 -0.23
CA ARG A 85 -14.97 9.10 0.15
C ARG A 85 -14.45 8.76 1.54
N THR A 86 -13.32 8.07 1.59
CA THR A 86 -12.67 7.71 2.86
C THR A 86 -12.29 8.95 3.68
N VAL A 87 -12.03 10.10 3.02
CA VAL A 87 -11.62 11.35 3.68
C VAL A 87 -12.57 12.50 3.34
N ILE A 88 -13.07 13.18 4.37
CA ILE A 88 -13.90 14.38 4.23
C ILE A 88 -13.01 15.62 4.36
N LYS A 89 -12.78 16.31 3.23
CA LYS A 89 -11.98 17.55 3.17
C LYS A 89 -12.69 18.75 3.79
N PHE A 90 -13.99 18.90 3.52
CA PHE A 90 -14.82 19.98 4.03
C PHE A 90 -16.12 19.38 4.56
N SER A 91 -16.45 19.67 5.82
CA SER A 91 -17.71 19.22 6.41
C SER A 91 -18.85 20.17 6.06
N MET A 92 -20.05 19.65 5.80
CA MET A 92 -21.23 20.47 5.48
C MET A 92 -21.54 21.56 6.52
N ARG A 93 -21.45 21.24 7.82
CA ARG A 93 -21.81 22.20 8.90
C ARG A 93 -20.77 23.27 9.19
N LYS A 94 -19.48 22.90 9.24
CA LYS A 94 -18.39 23.78 9.71
C LYS A 94 -17.38 24.16 8.62
N GLY A 95 -17.49 23.61 7.42
CA GLY A 95 -16.48 23.77 6.36
C GLY A 95 -15.09 23.23 6.71
N LYS A 96 -14.91 22.42 7.76
CA LYS A 96 -13.59 21.96 8.23
C LYS A 96 -13.30 20.50 7.85
N ARG A 97 -12.02 20.15 7.71
CA ARG A 97 -11.56 18.77 7.51
C ARG A 97 -11.97 17.88 8.66
N LYS A 98 -12.42 16.65 8.35
CA LYS A 98 -12.70 15.62 9.35
C LYS A 98 -11.61 14.55 9.33
N THR A 99 -11.31 14.04 10.52
CA THR A 99 -10.39 12.92 10.70
C THR A 99 -11.13 11.60 10.48
N VAL A 100 -10.47 10.66 9.79
CA VAL A 100 -10.94 9.28 9.69
C VAL A 100 -10.73 8.57 11.02
N LYS A 101 -11.82 8.29 11.74
CA LYS A 101 -11.77 7.71 13.10
C LYS A 101 -11.15 6.31 13.14
N ALA A 102 -11.25 5.55 12.06
CA ALA A 102 -10.63 4.24 11.94
C ALA A 102 -9.09 4.30 12.09
N VAL A 103 -8.45 5.37 11.62
CA VAL A 103 -7.00 5.57 11.75
C VAL A 103 -6.63 5.73 13.23
N VAL A 104 -7.29 6.66 13.92
CA VAL A 104 -7.02 6.97 15.33
C VAL A 104 -7.24 5.74 16.22
N LYS A 105 -8.22 4.89 15.91
CA LYS A 105 -8.48 3.66 16.68
C LYS A 105 -7.43 2.56 16.48
N ARG A 106 -6.69 2.57 15.37
CA ARG A 106 -5.81 1.45 14.95
C ARG A 106 -4.32 1.80 14.97
N PHE A 107 -3.97 3.08 14.88
CA PHE A 107 -2.60 3.55 14.77
C PHE A 107 -2.32 4.64 15.83
N LYS A 108 -1.13 4.58 16.45
CA LYS A 108 -0.62 5.63 17.35
C LYS A 108 0.38 6.50 16.60
N ARG A 109 0.25 7.81 16.73
CA ARG A 109 1.17 8.82 16.17
C ARG A 109 2.28 9.13 17.18
N LEU A 110 3.51 9.21 16.70
CA LEU A 110 4.68 9.71 17.42
C LEU A 110 5.01 11.16 16.99
N ASP A 111 5.59 11.93 17.89
CA ASP A 111 5.84 13.37 17.68
C ASP A 111 6.82 13.67 16.56
N TRP A 112 7.86 12.84 16.37
CA TRP A 112 8.79 12.99 15.24
C TRP A 112 8.18 12.63 13.88
N GLY A 113 6.94 12.13 13.82
CA GLY A 113 6.22 11.86 12.59
C GLY A 113 5.95 10.38 12.29
N GLY A 114 6.52 9.47 13.08
CA GLY A 114 6.31 8.03 12.95
C GLY A 114 4.89 7.58 13.32
N TRP A 115 4.46 6.45 12.76
CA TRP A 115 3.22 5.77 13.14
C TRP A 115 3.51 4.34 13.58
N ILE A 116 2.85 3.94 14.67
CA ILE A 116 2.94 2.58 15.22
C ILE A 116 1.61 1.86 14.98
N ARG A 117 1.69 0.58 14.61
CA ARG A 117 0.55 -0.34 14.52
C ARG A 117 0.85 -1.67 15.18
N THR A 118 -0.19 -2.44 15.48
CA THR A 118 -0.06 -3.86 15.80
C THR A 118 -0.14 -4.71 14.53
N LEU A 119 0.43 -5.91 14.55
CA LEU A 119 0.25 -6.87 13.47
C LEU A 119 -1.19 -7.42 13.44
N SER A 120 -1.70 -7.61 12.23
CA SER A 120 -3.06 -8.11 12.00
C SER A 120 -3.19 -9.58 12.40
N GLY A 121 -4.40 -9.96 12.83
CA GLY A 121 -4.70 -11.34 13.19
C GLY A 121 -4.06 -11.81 14.50
N ARG A 122 -3.50 -10.92 15.33
CA ARG A 122 -2.88 -11.29 16.62
C ARG A 122 -3.80 -12.04 17.58
N HIS A 123 -5.12 -11.85 17.51
CA HIS A 123 -6.11 -12.52 18.37
C HIS A 123 -6.92 -13.61 17.64
N LYS A 124 -6.59 -13.94 16.39
CA LYS A 124 -7.37 -14.89 15.58
C LYS A 124 -6.63 -16.21 15.41
N LYS A 125 -7.35 -17.34 15.48
CA LYS A 125 -6.83 -18.70 15.22
C LYS A 125 -5.50 -18.97 15.95
N LEU A 126 -5.41 -18.62 17.23
CA LEU A 126 -4.17 -18.74 18.01
C LEU A 126 -3.75 -20.19 18.22
N TRP A 127 -4.71 -21.11 18.33
CA TRP A 127 -4.48 -22.55 18.48
C TRP A 127 -3.69 -23.14 17.30
N ARG A 128 -3.93 -22.66 16.07
CA ARG A 128 -3.19 -23.10 14.86
C ARG A 128 -1.79 -22.51 14.74
N LYS A 129 -1.42 -21.54 15.58
CA LYS A 129 -0.19 -20.75 15.39
C LYS A 129 0.93 -21.25 16.30
N LYS A 130 2.08 -21.54 15.71
CA LYS A 130 3.33 -21.84 16.43
C LYS A 130 3.72 -20.69 17.39
N ALA A 131 4.40 -21.02 18.48
CA ALA A 131 4.82 -20.08 19.52
C ALA A 131 5.58 -18.85 18.97
N ASN A 132 6.56 -19.04 18.09
CA ASN A 132 7.31 -17.93 17.48
C ASN A 132 6.40 -16.96 16.70
N ARG A 133 5.44 -17.50 15.92
CA ARG A 133 4.45 -16.67 15.20
C ARG A 133 3.56 -15.88 16.17
N LYS A 134 3.16 -16.48 17.29
CA LYS A 134 2.40 -15.80 18.35
C LYS A 134 3.19 -14.65 18.97
N ARG A 135 4.48 -14.88 19.26
CA ARG A 135 5.41 -13.84 19.76
C ARG A 135 5.49 -12.66 18.81
N ARG A 136 5.77 -12.91 17.53
CA ARG A 136 5.88 -11.85 16.51
C ARG A 136 4.59 -11.04 16.39
N LEU A 137 3.43 -11.68 16.36
CA LEU A 137 2.14 -11.00 16.22
C LEU A 137 1.78 -10.05 17.37
N ARG A 138 2.35 -10.25 18.57
CA ARG A 138 2.14 -9.35 19.71
C ARG A 138 2.94 -8.06 19.62
N GLN A 139 3.97 -8.03 18.77
CA GLN A 139 4.86 -6.88 18.65
C GLN A 139 4.17 -5.70 17.96
N HIS A 140 4.54 -4.50 18.40
CA HIS A 140 4.22 -3.25 17.72
C HIS A 140 5.27 -3.00 16.65
N VAL A 141 4.83 -2.62 15.46
CA VAL A 141 5.70 -2.41 14.29
C VAL A 141 5.44 -1.02 13.74
N LEU A 142 6.50 -0.39 13.24
CA LEU A 142 6.41 0.87 12.52
C LEU A 142 5.71 0.69 11.17
N VAL A 143 5.18 1.80 10.68
CA VAL A 143 4.50 1.88 9.39
C VAL A 143 5.49 2.33 8.31
N ASN A 144 5.30 1.89 7.07
CA ASN A 144 6.13 2.31 5.94
C ASN A 144 5.99 3.82 5.67
N ALA A 145 6.98 4.46 5.03
CA ALA A 145 6.96 5.90 4.76
C ALA A 145 5.73 6.34 3.93
N THR A 146 5.39 5.59 2.88
CA THR A 146 4.21 5.87 2.04
C THR A 146 2.90 5.79 2.84
N GLN A 147 2.78 4.81 3.72
CA GLN A 147 1.63 4.66 4.60
C GLN A 147 1.59 5.79 5.65
N ALA A 148 2.72 6.19 6.22
CA ALA A 148 2.79 7.29 7.18
C ALA A 148 2.29 8.61 6.55
N THR A 149 2.72 8.93 5.32
CA THR A 149 2.24 10.12 4.60
C THR A 149 0.74 10.06 4.28
N LEU A 150 0.21 8.86 3.95
CA LEU A 150 -1.22 8.66 3.77
C LEU A 150 -2.01 8.91 5.07
N LEU A 151 -1.58 8.34 6.18
CA LEU A 151 -2.23 8.52 7.50
C LEU A 151 -2.21 9.99 7.91
N ASP A 152 -1.12 10.70 7.63
CA ASP A 152 -0.98 12.14 7.84
C ASP A 152 -1.97 12.98 7.06
N LYS A 153 -2.36 12.52 5.87
CA LYS A 153 -3.43 13.14 5.09
C LYS A 153 -4.80 12.80 5.70
N MET A 154 -5.00 11.59 6.21
CA MET A 154 -6.30 11.16 6.75
C MET A 154 -6.69 11.82 8.09
N VAL A 155 -5.74 12.46 8.77
CA VAL A 155 -5.89 12.95 10.14
C VAL A 155 -5.63 14.47 10.22
N THR A 156 -6.30 15.16 11.14
CA THR A 156 -6.14 16.61 11.34
C THR A 156 -4.96 16.98 12.24
N LYS A 157 -4.53 18.26 12.20
CA LYS A 157 -3.43 18.82 13.01
C LYS A 157 -3.57 18.52 14.52
N TYR A 158 -4.81 18.42 15.02
CA TYR A 158 -5.10 18.07 16.42
C TYR A 158 -4.39 16.80 16.90
N TRP A 159 -4.29 15.77 16.06
CA TRP A 159 -3.65 14.51 16.42
C TRP A 159 -2.14 14.48 16.16
N LYS A 160 -1.61 15.50 15.49
CA LYS A 160 -0.17 15.66 15.24
C LYS A 160 0.51 16.51 16.30
N ARG A 161 -0.27 17.14 17.19
CA ARG A 161 0.24 17.99 18.27
C ARG A 161 0.90 17.10 19.33
N PRO A 162 2.14 17.42 19.77
CA PRO A 162 2.80 16.75 20.88
C PRO A 162 1.97 16.79 22.17
N ARG A 163 1.99 15.68 22.92
CA ARG A 163 1.20 15.50 24.14
C ARG A 163 2.05 14.82 25.19
N HIS A 164 2.00 15.36 26.41
CA HIS A 164 2.69 14.81 27.56
C HIS A 164 1.64 14.29 28.54
N TYR A 165 1.42 12.99 28.50
CA TYR A 165 0.56 12.30 29.46
C TYR A 165 1.41 11.75 30.59
N ILE A 166 0.84 11.73 31.80
CA ILE A 166 1.46 11.10 32.95
C ILE A 166 1.55 9.58 32.66
N ASN A 167 2.74 9.01 32.79
CA ASN A 167 3.02 7.57 32.59
C ASN A 167 2.69 7.03 31.17
N ASP A 168 2.91 7.79 30.08
CA ASP A 168 2.77 7.22 28.72
C ASP A 168 3.94 6.25 28.44
N PRO A 169 3.69 4.94 28.20
CA PRO A 169 4.75 3.99 27.86
C PRO A 169 5.49 4.34 26.55
N TYR A 170 4.92 5.20 25.70
CA TYR A 170 5.54 5.62 24.45
C TYR A 170 6.41 6.88 24.54
N THR A 171 6.47 7.52 25.72
CA THR A 171 7.26 8.74 25.97
C THR A 171 8.69 8.69 25.41
N PRO A 172 9.51 7.64 25.66
CA PRO A 172 10.90 7.62 25.18
C PRO A 172 11.01 7.54 23.65
N TYR A 173 9.96 7.13 22.95
CA TYR A 173 9.98 6.93 21.48
C TYR A 173 9.51 8.16 20.71
N HIS A 174 9.18 9.27 21.38
CA HIS A 174 8.77 10.51 20.75
C HIS A 174 9.93 11.33 20.17
N THR A 175 11.17 11.03 20.57
CA THR A 175 12.40 11.62 20.03
C THR A 175 13.17 10.63 19.16
N ARG A 176 13.81 11.12 18.09
CA ARG A 176 14.65 10.31 17.19
C ARG A 176 15.87 11.11 16.75
N GLU A 177 16.94 11.03 17.54
CA GLU A 177 18.17 11.83 17.36
C GLU A 177 19.16 11.19 16.37
N GLU A 178 19.08 9.89 16.15
CA GLU A 178 19.96 9.12 15.23
C GLU A 178 19.85 9.57 13.75
N PHE A 179 18.73 10.17 13.36
CA PHE A 179 18.45 10.44 11.96
C PHE A 179 18.48 11.93 11.66
N VAL A 180 19.27 12.28 10.65
CA VAL A 180 19.62 13.67 10.27
C VAL A 180 18.39 14.57 10.13
N HIS A 181 17.28 14.08 9.59
CA HIS A 181 16.09 14.89 9.34
C HIS A 181 15.13 15.00 10.53
N THR A 182 15.23 14.11 11.51
CA THR A 182 14.30 14.08 12.67
C THR A 182 14.95 14.49 13.97
N ARG A 183 16.28 14.58 13.99
CA ARG A 183 17.05 15.07 15.13
C ARG A 183 16.66 16.50 15.49
N ARG A 184 16.65 16.80 16.79
CA ARG A 184 16.46 18.17 17.27
C ARG A 184 17.79 18.83 17.65
N ARG A 185 18.81 18.03 17.95
CA ARG A 185 20.14 18.49 18.37
C ARG A 185 21.16 18.15 17.31
N ALA A 186 22.14 19.03 17.04
CA ALA A 186 23.25 18.77 16.13
C ALA A 186 24.11 17.57 16.60
N LEU A 187 24.85 16.91 15.69
CA LEU A 187 25.70 15.76 16.06
C LEU A 187 26.88 16.37 16.80
N LYS A 188 27.11 15.90 18.03
CA LYS A 188 28.35 16.18 18.73
C LYS A 188 29.44 15.28 18.17
#